data_AF-A0A9X3WW72-F1
#
_entry.id   AF-A0A9X3WW72-F1
#
_cell.length_a   1.000
_cell.length_b   1.000
_cell.length_c   1.000
_cell.angle_alpha   90.00
_cell.angle_beta   90.00
_cell.angle_gamma   90.00
#
_symmetry.space_group_name_H-M   'P 1'
#
loop_
_entity.id
_entity.type
_entity.pdbx_description
1 polymer ?
#
loop_
_entity_poly.entity_id
_entity_poly.type
_entity_poly.pdbx_seq_one_letter_code
_entity_poly.pdbx_strand_id
1 'polypeptide(L)'
;MRRPRWRRLLSLGFLGCLTLSLVPLGCSSARLYRPPAPDDRPRVPEATAERLRACVDELSGTIEPGYYSLDASVKVDQEGRVVEVETTGQPNPDVGSCMRLALRGMTLPEDVLERGMLRTSASANRQAMPDRGPIGEVVTIVVVTIVFTEVIIEAFAIAVGVTVTATVAAGAAEAFAKRRKRRSCTTHYEMCMDDITGDEDGNHRKESLCGTCLSICTNKKEWPRQIGTGQSCLYRGYSEWDD
;
A
#
# COMPACT_ATOMS: atom_id res chain seq x y z
N MET A 1 -40.91 56.18 -35.26
CA MET A 1 -39.57 55.63 -34.91
C MET A 1 -39.73 54.52 -33.88
N ARG A 2 -39.65 53.24 -34.27
CA ARG A 2 -39.74 52.08 -33.37
C ARG A 2 -38.37 51.38 -33.34
N ARG A 3 -37.75 51.29 -32.16
CA ARG A 3 -36.45 50.63 -31.96
C ARG A 3 -36.63 49.10 -31.90
N PRO A 4 -35.78 48.30 -32.57
CA PRO A 4 -35.93 46.84 -32.60
C PRO A 4 -35.41 46.18 -31.31
N ARG A 5 -36.24 45.29 -30.75
CA ARG A 5 -36.09 44.55 -29.48
C ARG A 5 -35.21 43.29 -29.58
N TRP A 6 -34.25 43.23 -30.51
CA TRP A 6 -33.51 41.99 -30.82
C TRP A 6 -32.27 41.70 -29.95
N ARG A 7 -31.84 42.63 -29.09
CA ARG A 7 -30.60 42.46 -28.31
C ARG A 7 -30.68 41.47 -27.13
N ARG A 8 -31.86 40.99 -26.74
CA ARG A 8 -32.00 40.08 -25.57
C ARG A 8 -31.94 38.59 -25.89
N LEU A 9 -31.99 38.19 -27.16
CA LEU A 9 -31.98 36.77 -27.54
C LEU A 9 -30.56 36.21 -27.74
N LEU A 10 -29.55 37.06 -27.96
CA LEU A 10 -28.17 36.61 -28.18
C LEU A 10 -27.39 36.30 -26.89
N SER A 11 -27.80 36.84 -25.73
CA SER A 11 -27.09 36.64 -24.46
C SER A 11 -27.42 35.32 -23.73
N LEU A 12 -28.51 34.64 -24.10
CA LEU A 12 -28.89 33.34 -23.52
C LEU A 12 -28.21 32.14 -24.19
N GLY A 13 -27.74 32.28 -25.44
CA GLY A 13 -27.07 31.19 -26.16
C GLY A 13 -25.65 30.88 -25.63
N PHE A 14 -24.91 31.89 -25.18
CA PHE A 14 -23.53 31.70 -24.69
C PHE A 14 -23.44 31.08 -23.29
N LEU A 15 -24.50 31.13 -22.49
CA LEU A 15 -24.51 30.51 -21.16
C LEU A 15 -24.73 28.98 -21.21
N GLY A 16 -25.39 28.47 -22.25
CA GLY A 16 -25.67 27.03 -22.42
C GLY A 16 -24.47 26.19 -22.89
N CYS A 17 -23.51 26.78 -23.61
CA CYS A 17 -22.29 26.06 -24.02
C CYS A 17 -21.29 25.87 -22.88
N LEU A 18 -21.34 26.67 -21.81
CA LEU A 18 -20.45 26.52 -20.65
C LEU A 18 -20.89 25.42 -19.67
N THR A 19 -22.13 24.95 -19.74
CA THR A 19 -22.62 23.85 -18.88
C THR A 19 -22.39 22.47 -19.48
N LEU A 20 -22.08 22.37 -20.78
CA LEU A 20 -21.80 21.08 -21.45
C LEU A 20 -20.33 20.63 -21.33
N SER A 21 -19.41 21.49 -20.90
CA SER A 21 -18.03 21.12 -20.59
C SER A 21 -17.83 20.56 -19.17
N LEU A 22 -18.89 20.55 -18.35
CA LEU A 22 -18.93 19.97 -17.00
C LEU A 22 -19.67 18.63 -16.95
N VAL A 23 -19.91 17.99 -18.11
CA VAL A 23 -20.18 16.55 -18.12
C VAL A 23 -18.84 15.87 -17.82
N PRO A 24 -18.72 15.10 -16.72
CA PRO A 24 -17.48 14.39 -16.42
C PRO A 24 -17.19 13.45 -17.59
N LEU A 25 -16.21 13.81 -18.40
CA LEU A 25 -15.64 12.94 -19.42
C LEU A 25 -15.07 11.73 -18.69
N GLY A 26 -15.76 10.59 -18.80
CA GLY A 26 -15.20 9.31 -18.38
C GLY A 26 -16.24 8.34 -17.83
N CYS A 27 -17.26 8.00 -18.63
CA CYS A 27 -17.83 6.66 -18.51
C CYS A 27 -16.73 5.67 -18.93
N SER A 28 -15.84 5.33 -18.01
CA SER A 28 -14.82 4.32 -18.30
C SER A 28 -15.54 3.01 -18.63
N SER A 29 -15.15 2.44 -19.77
CA SER A 29 -15.76 1.22 -20.29
C SER A 29 -15.24 -0.01 -19.57
N ALA A 30 -14.04 0.11 -18.99
CA ALA A 30 -13.41 -0.92 -18.19
C ALA A 30 -14.05 -1.03 -16.78
N ARG A 31 -14.40 -2.25 -16.39
CA ARG A 31 -14.89 -2.61 -15.06
C ARG A 31 -13.84 -3.42 -14.31
N LEU A 32 -13.69 -3.12 -13.02
CA LEU A 32 -12.87 -3.92 -12.10
C LEU A 32 -13.76 -4.95 -11.42
N TYR A 33 -13.46 -6.22 -11.64
CA TYR A 33 -13.99 -7.33 -10.88
C TYR A 33 -12.92 -7.85 -9.92
N ARG A 34 -13.26 -7.95 -8.65
CA ARG A 34 -12.39 -8.49 -7.60
C ARG A 34 -13.05 -9.77 -7.09
N PRO A 35 -12.53 -10.96 -7.44
CA PRO A 35 -13.05 -12.20 -6.89
C PRO A 35 -12.96 -12.18 -5.36
N PRO A 36 -13.87 -12.88 -4.67
CA PRO A 36 -13.79 -13.03 -3.22
C PRO A 36 -12.43 -13.64 -2.87
N ALA A 37 -11.65 -12.89 -2.09
CA ALA A 37 -10.36 -13.34 -1.62
C ALA A 37 -10.56 -14.56 -0.71
N PRO A 38 -9.79 -15.66 -0.86
CA PRO A 38 -9.59 -16.55 0.29
C PRO A 38 -9.04 -15.69 1.43
N ASP A 39 -9.52 -15.91 2.67
CA ASP A 39 -9.24 -15.05 3.84
C ASP A 39 -7.76 -14.71 4.04
N ASP A 40 -6.89 -15.55 3.50
CA ASP A 40 -5.46 -15.40 3.61
C ASP A 40 -4.80 -14.44 2.60
N ARG A 41 -5.34 -14.17 1.41
CA ARG A 41 -4.56 -13.39 0.41
C ARG A 41 -4.81 -11.88 0.53
N PRO A 42 -3.76 -11.04 0.61
CA PRO A 42 -3.93 -9.59 0.60
C PRO A 42 -4.47 -9.13 -0.76
N ARG A 43 -5.25 -8.06 -0.74
CA ARG A 43 -5.78 -7.43 -1.94
C ARG A 43 -4.77 -6.45 -2.52
N VAL A 44 -4.74 -6.34 -3.85
CA VAL A 44 -3.98 -5.28 -4.52
C VAL A 44 -4.51 -3.92 -4.06
N PRO A 45 -3.64 -2.95 -3.70
CA PRO A 45 -4.09 -1.62 -3.29
C PRO A 45 -5.03 -0.98 -4.32
N GLU A 46 -6.09 -0.32 -3.86
CA GLU A 46 -7.14 0.21 -4.73
C GLU A 46 -6.58 1.19 -5.76
N ALA A 47 -5.68 2.10 -5.35
CA ALA A 47 -5.01 3.02 -6.25
C ALA A 47 -4.21 2.30 -7.36
N THR A 48 -3.62 1.14 -7.06
CA THR A 48 -2.92 0.32 -8.06
C THR A 48 -3.92 -0.36 -8.99
N ALA A 49 -4.98 -0.96 -8.44
CA ALA A 49 -6.04 -1.59 -9.25
C ALA A 49 -6.69 -0.61 -10.24
N GLU A 50 -6.94 0.63 -9.82
CA GLU A 50 -7.47 1.70 -10.68
C GLU A 50 -6.50 2.09 -11.79
N ARG A 51 -5.20 2.15 -11.51
CA ARG A 51 -4.19 2.42 -12.55
C ARG A 51 -4.08 1.26 -13.55
N LEU A 52 -4.17 0.02 -13.09
CA LEU A 52 -4.22 -1.16 -13.96
C LEU A 52 -5.47 -1.12 -14.86
N ARG A 53 -6.62 -0.77 -14.29
CA ARG A 53 -7.88 -0.59 -15.04
C ARG A 53 -7.73 0.49 -16.12
N ALA A 54 -7.14 1.64 -15.78
CA ALA A 54 -6.90 2.72 -16.72
C ALA A 54 -6.00 2.27 -17.89
N CYS A 55 -4.97 1.47 -17.63
CA CYS A 55 -4.13 0.90 -18.69
C CYS A 55 -4.91 0.03 -19.67
N VAL A 56 -5.83 -0.82 -19.18
CA VAL A 56 -6.66 -1.66 -20.07
C VAL A 56 -7.67 -0.82 -20.83
N ASP A 57 -8.30 0.17 -20.20
CA ASP A 57 -9.29 1.05 -20.85
C ASP A 57 -8.65 1.88 -21.97
N GLU A 58 -7.42 2.39 -21.76
CA GLU A 58 -6.69 3.17 -22.75
C GLU A 58 -6.25 2.31 -23.94
N LEU A 59 -5.85 1.06 -23.69
CA LEU A 59 -5.29 0.17 -24.70
C LEU A 59 -6.28 -0.88 -25.21
N SER A 60 -7.55 -0.85 -24.81
CA SER A 60 -8.53 -1.88 -25.20
C SER A 60 -8.71 -1.97 -26.71
N GLY A 61 -8.50 -0.88 -27.45
CA GLY A 61 -8.56 -0.87 -28.91
C GLY A 61 -7.40 -1.57 -29.61
N THR A 62 -6.30 -1.88 -28.90
CA THR A 62 -5.12 -2.57 -29.45
C THR A 62 -5.05 -4.04 -29.04
N ILE A 63 -6.02 -4.52 -28.26
CA ILE A 63 -6.09 -5.88 -27.75
C ILE A 63 -7.17 -6.63 -28.54
N GLU A 64 -6.86 -7.85 -28.97
CA GLU A 64 -7.86 -8.71 -29.61
C GLU A 64 -8.90 -9.16 -28.58
N PRO A 65 -10.18 -9.36 -28.97
CA PRO A 65 -11.19 -9.89 -28.06
C PRO A 65 -10.78 -11.25 -27.48
N GLY A 66 -10.90 -11.43 -26.17
CA GLY A 66 -10.48 -12.66 -25.51
C GLY A 66 -10.21 -12.54 -24.01
N TYR A 67 -9.73 -13.64 -23.44
CA TYR A 67 -9.31 -13.74 -22.05
C TYR A 67 -7.79 -13.82 -21.98
N TYR A 68 -7.19 -12.96 -21.15
CA TYR A 68 -5.75 -12.90 -20.95
C TYR A 68 -5.43 -13.01 -19.47
N SER A 69 -4.35 -13.74 -19.15
CA SER A 69 -3.78 -13.84 -17.81
C SER A 69 -2.41 -13.17 -17.80
N LEU A 70 -2.26 -12.12 -17.01
CA LEU A 70 -1.02 -11.41 -16.80
C LEU A 70 -0.49 -11.72 -15.41
N ASP A 71 0.70 -12.29 -15.36
CA ASP A 71 1.44 -12.49 -14.12
C ASP A 71 2.46 -11.38 -13.95
N ALA A 72 2.43 -10.71 -12.80
CA ALA A 72 3.35 -9.65 -12.44
C ALA A 72 4.15 -10.03 -11.21
N SER A 73 5.48 -10.03 -11.34
CA SER A 73 6.42 -10.17 -10.23
C SER A 73 6.98 -8.79 -9.89
N VAL A 74 6.80 -8.33 -8.66
CA VAL A 74 7.34 -7.07 -8.18
C VAL A 74 8.37 -7.30 -7.08
N LYS A 75 9.51 -6.60 -7.14
CA LYS A 75 10.45 -6.53 -6.02
C LYS A 75 10.22 -5.24 -5.26
N VAL A 76 10.23 -5.33 -3.95
CA VAL A 76 9.87 -4.23 -3.05
C VAL A 76 11.03 -3.91 -2.11
N ASP A 77 11.30 -2.62 -1.90
CA ASP A 77 12.36 -2.13 -1.03
C ASP A 77 11.99 -2.15 0.48
N GLN A 78 12.90 -1.62 1.31
CA GLN A 78 12.73 -1.49 2.77
C GLN A 78 11.76 -0.37 3.18
N GLU A 79 11.12 0.28 2.21
CA GLU A 79 10.08 1.29 2.41
C GLU A 79 8.75 0.87 1.76
N GLY A 80 8.69 -0.33 1.18
CA GLY A 80 7.43 -0.92 0.70
C GLY A 80 7.13 -0.46 -0.72
N ARG A 81 8.10 0.21 -1.35
CA ARG A 81 8.00 0.74 -2.70
C ARG A 81 8.53 -0.27 -3.69
N VAL A 82 7.88 -0.34 -4.84
CA VAL A 82 8.28 -1.22 -5.92
C VAL A 82 9.55 -0.67 -6.59
N VAL A 83 10.61 -1.49 -6.61
CA VAL A 83 11.89 -1.17 -7.28
C VAL A 83 12.02 -1.83 -8.64
N GLU A 84 11.40 -2.99 -8.80
CA GLU A 84 11.47 -3.77 -10.04
C GLU A 84 10.13 -4.42 -10.32
N VAL A 85 9.77 -4.49 -11.61
CA VAL A 85 8.55 -5.13 -12.09
C VAL A 85 8.86 -5.95 -13.32
N GLU A 86 8.52 -7.22 -13.27
CA GLU A 86 8.53 -8.15 -14.39
C GLU A 86 7.08 -8.57 -14.68
N THR A 87 6.71 -8.64 -15.95
CA THR A 87 5.37 -9.07 -16.37
C THR A 87 5.44 -10.11 -17.48
N THR A 88 4.58 -11.11 -17.40
CA THR A 88 4.41 -12.15 -18.42
C THR A 88 2.94 -12.35 -18.75
N GLY A 89 2.64 -12.87 -19.94
CA GLY A 89 1.26 -13.13 -20.38
C GLY A 89 0.49 -11.91 -20.88
N GLN A 90 1.15 -10.76 -21.02
CA GLN A 90 0.56 -9.55 -21.62
C GLN A 90 0.04 -9.81 -23.05
N PRO A 91 -1.15 -9.27 -23.42
CA PRO A 91 -1.72 -9.41 -24.77
C PRO A 91 -0.82 -8.85 -25.88
N ASN A 92 -0.16 -7.73 -25.59
CA ASN A 92 0.73 -7.03 -26.49
C ASN A 92 1.78 -6.24 -25.67
N PRO A 93 2.89 -5.75 -26.27
CA PRO A 93 3.96 -5.08 -25.53
C PRO A 93 3.57 -3.74 -24.91
N ASP A 94 2.58 -3.03 -25.50
CA ASP A 94 2.12 -1.73 -24.99
C ASP A 94 1.36 -1.90 -23.68
N VAL A 95 0.48 -2.91 -23.60
CA VAL A 95 -0.20 -3.29 -22.36
C VAL A 95 0.81 -3.67 -21.29
N GLY A 96 1.79 -4.52 -21.62
CA GLY A 96 2.85 -4.89 -20.67
C GLY A 96 3.65 -3.69 -20.17
N SER A 97 3.86 -2.66 -21.00
CA SER A 97 4.55 -1.42 -20.61
C SER A 97 3.70 -0.56 -19.69
N CYS A 98 2.42 -0.36 -20.00
CA CYS A 98 1.50 0.40 -19.15
C CYS A 98 1.32 -0.28 -17.78
N MET A 99 1.13 -1.60 -17.76
CA MET A 99 0.97 -2.37 -16.52
C MET A 99 2.20 -2.25 -15.61
N ARG A 100 3.41 -2.35 -16.18
CA ARG A 100 4.65 -2.12 -15.41
C ARG A 100 4.71 -0.72 -14.81
N LEU A 101 4.27 0.31 -15.54
CA LEU A 101 4.23 1.67 -15.02
C LEU A 101 3.22 1.83 -13.89
N ALA A 102 2.02 1.26 -14.04
CA ALA A 102 0.99 1.25 -13.01
C ALA A 102 1.47 0.56 -11.71
N LEU A 103 2.18 -0.57 -11.84
CA LEU A 103 2.73 -1.33 -10.73
C LEU A 103 3.92 -0.66 -10.05
N ARG A 104 4.76 0.09 -10.78
CA ARG A 104 5.87 0.86 -10.19
C ARG A 104 5.39 1.90 -9.17
N GLY A 105 4.19 2.44 -9.36
CA GLY A 105 3.58 3.36 -8.41
C GLY A 105 2.89 2.68 -7.23
N MET A 106 2.99 1.35 -7.09
CA MET A 106 2.43 0.61 -5.97
C MET A 106 3.29 0.78 -4.72
N THR A 107 2.64 0.92 -3.58
CA THR A 107 3.27 0.89 -2.26
C THR A 107 2.54 -0.15 -1.42
N LEU A 108 3.29 -1.07 -0.84
CA LEU A 108 2.74 -2.09 0.04
C LEU A 108 2.51 -1.51 1.43
N PRO A 109 1.30 -1.64 1.99
CA PRO A 109 1.04 -1.19 3.34
C PRO A 109 1.77 -2.11 4.34
N GLU A 110 2.17 -1.53 5.48
CA GLU A 110 3.05 -2.20 6.46
C GLU A 110 2.44 -3.49 7.02
N ASP A 111 1.12 -3.54 7.17
CA ASP A 111 0.37 -4.70 7.67
C ASP A 111 0.41 -5.92 6.73
N VAL A 112 0.51 -5.68 5.42
CA VAL A 112 0.64 -6.75 4.40
C VAL A 112 2.04 -7.36 4.44
N LEU A 113 3.07 -6.51 4.62
CA LEU A 113 4.45 -6.97 4.79
C LEU A 113 4.60 -7.82 6.06
N GLU A 114 3.98 -7.37 7.16
CA GLU A 114 4.00 -8.08 8.44
C GLU A 114 3.32 -9.45 8.35
N ARG A 115 2.13 -9.53 7.77
CA ARG A 115 1.44 -10.81 7.53
C ARG A 115 2.25 -11.73 6.63
N GLY A 116 2.95 -11.19 5.62
CA GLY A 116 3.87 -11.94 4.79
C GLY A 116 4.98 -12.61 5.60
N MET A 117 5.63 -11.85 6.49
CA MET A 117 6.71 -12.37 7.36
C MET A 117 6.23 -13.47 8.31
N LEU A 118 5.05 -13.29 8.93
CA LEU A 118 4.48 -14.28 9.84
C LEU A 118 4.21 -15.62 9.13
N ARG A 119 3.87 -15.58 7.84
CA ARG A 119 3.71 -16.80 7.04
C ARG A 119 5.03 -17.43 6.62
N THR A 120 6.01 -16.62 6.22
CA THR A 120 7.31 -17.15 5.81
C THR A 120 8.03 -17.81 6.98
N SER A 121 7.89 -17.30 8.21
CA SER A 121 8.46 -17.94 9.40
C SER A 121 7.85 -19.31 9.71
N ALA A 122 6.57 -19.55 9.37
CA ALA A 122 5.96 -20.88 9.43
C ALA A 122 6.37 -21.81 8.27
N SER A 123 6.77 -21.24 7.12
CA SER A 123 7.13 -21.98 5.89
C SER A 123 8.64 -22.01 5.60
N ALA A 124 9.49 -21.51 6.50
CA ALA A 124 10.90 -21.16 6.27
C ALA A 124 11.84 -22.32 5.91
N ASN A 125 11.32 -23.52 5.64
CA ASN A 125 12.13 -24.70 5.38
C ASN A 125 12.47 -24.93 3.88
N ARG A 126 12.03 -24.10 2.91
CA ARG A 126 12.15 -24.47 1.48
C ARG A 126 12.50 -23.43 0.41
N GLN A 127 12.61 -22.12 0.69
CA GLN A 127 12.87 -21.12 -0.38
C GLN A 127 13.97 -20.12 0.00
N ALA A 128 15.20 -20.62 0.16
CA ALA A 128 16.40 -19.78 0.10
C ALA A 128 16.87 -19.76 -1.36
N MET A 129 16.91 -18.59 -2.02
CA MET A 129 17.61 -18.46 -3.29
C MET A 129 19.10 -18.27 -2.99
N PRO A 130 19.99 -19.15 -3.49
CA PRO A 130 21.42 -18.93 -3.36
C PRO A 130 21.82 -17.81 -4.33
N ASP A 131 22.16 -16.63 -3.79
CA ASP A 131 22.80 -15.59 -4.59
C ASP A 131 24.32 -15.84 -4.60
N ARG A 132 24.93 -15.82 -5.78
CA ARG A 132 26.38 -16.06 -5.93
C ARG A 132 27.12 -14.74 -5.80
N GLY A 133 27.56 -14.41 -4.59
CA GLY A 133 28.47 -13.29 -4.35
C GLY A 133 29.80 -13.46 -5.11
N PRO A 134 30.47 -12.36 -5.49
CA PRO A 134 31.81 -12.44 -6.05
C PRO A 134 32.76 -12.87 -4.93
N ILE A 135 33.29 -14.10 -5.06
CA ILE A 135 34.28 -14.74 -4.17
C ILE A 135 33.67 -15.32 -2.87
N GLY A 136 33.17 -16.55 -2.97
CA GLY A 136 33.28 -17.57 -1.90
C GLY A 136 32.31 -17.52 -0.72
N GLU A 137 31.55 -16.44 -0.50
CA GLU A 137 30.58 -16.37 0.59
C GLU A 137 29.15 -16.53 0.06
N VAL A 138 28.51 -17.65 0.42
CA VAL A 138 27.09 -17.91 0.12
C VAL A 138 26.27 -17.13 1.13
N VAL A 139 25.86 -15.92 0.78
CA VAL A 139 24.89 -15.16 1.57
C VAL A 139 23.50 -15.71 1.24
N THR A 140 22.88 -16.39 2.20
CA THR A 140 21.48 -16.83 2.07
C THR A 140 20.55 -15.65 2.32
N ILE A 141 20.09 -15.04 1.23
CA ILE A 141 19.05 -14.01 1.31
C ILE A 141 17.71 -14.72 1.41
N VAL A 142 17.07 -14.65 2.58
CA VAL A 142 15.69 -15.09 2.74
C VAL A 142 14.78 -14.07 2.04
N VAL A 143 13.90 -14.55 1.16
CA VAL A 143 12.94 -13.70 0.44
C VAL A 143 11.54 -14.07 0.90
N VAL A 144 10.76 -13.06 1.27
CA VAL A 144 9.35 -13.17 1.61
C VAL A 144 8.55 -12.95 0.33
N THR A 145 7.78 -13.94 -0.08
CA THR A 145 6.90 -13.86 -1.26
C THR A 145 5.46 -13.68 -0.80
N ILE A 146 4.81 -12.61 -1.26
CA ILE A 146 3.43 -12.25 -0.96
C ILE A 146 2.63 -12.35 -2.26
N VAL A 147 1.68 -13.27 -2.32
CA VAL A 147 0.80 -13.45 -3.48
C VAL A 147 -0.52 -12.71 -3.22
N PHE A 148 -0.83 -11.74 -4.06
CA PHE A 148 -2.06 -10.96 -3.97
C PHE A 148 -3.24 -11.72 -4.60
N THR A 149 -4.44 -11.30 -4.27
CA THR A 149 -5.64 -11.72 -4.98
C THR A 149 -5.61 -11.20 -6.41
N GLU A 150 -6.06 -12.02 -7.34
CA GLU A 150 -6.21 -11.62 -8.73
C GLU A 150 -7.17 -10.43 -8.87
N VAL A 151 -6.88 -9.54 -9.82
CA VAL A 151 -7.75 -8.45 -10.24
C VAL A 151 -8.17 -8.71 -11.68
N ILE A 152 -9.46 -8.81 -11.94
CA ILE A 152 -10.00 -9.05 -13.29
C ILE A 152 -10.50 -7.71 -13.82
N ILE A 153 -10.02 -7.32 -15.00
CA ILE A 153 -10.41 -6.08 -15.67
C ILE A 153 -11.15 -6.44 -16.95
N GLU A 154 -12.42 -6.08 -17.03
CA GLU A 154 -13.27 -6.33 -18.19
C GLU A 154 -13.45 -5.03 -18.97
N ALA A 155 -13.07 -5.00 -20.25
CA ALA A 155 -13.30 -3.87 -21.13
C ALA A 155 -13.89 -4.39 -22.46
N PHE A 156 -15.14 -4.01 -22.75
CA PHE A 156 -15.86 -4.44 -23.94
C PHE A 156 -15.93 -5.98 -24.11
N ALA A 157 -15.09 -6.56 -24.97
CA ALA A 157 -15.01 -7.99 -25.28
C ALA A 157 -13.67 -8.61 -24.83
N ILE A 158 -12.97 -7.93 -23.94
CA ILE A 158 -11.66 -8.30 -23.41
C ILE A 158 -11.78 -8.46 -21.90
N ALA A 159 -11.19 -9.52 -21.36
CA ALA A 159 -11.01 -9.70 -19.93
C ALA A 159 -9.53 -9.98 -19.64
N VAL A 160 -8.94 -9.18 -18.76
CA VAL A 160 -7.54 -9.32 -18.34
C VAL A 160 -7.51 -9.64 -16.85
N GLY A 161 -7.14 -10.87 -16.51
CA GLY A 161 -6.82 -11.29 -15.15
C GLY A 161 -5.38 -10.92 -14.79
N VAL A 162 -5.19 -10.18 -13.71
CA VAL A 162 -3.87 -9.70 -13.26
C VAL A 162 -3.54 -10.32 -11.91
N THR A 163 -2.53 -11.18 -11.90
CA THR A 163 -1.98 -11.79 -10.67
C THR A 163 -0.70 -11.05 -10.29
N VAL A 164 -0.68 -10.46 -9.09
CA VAL A 164 0.50 -9.74 -8.57
C VAL A 164 1.17 -10.57 -7.49
N THR A 165 2.48 -10.78 -7.62
CA THR A 165 3.33 -11.41 -6.62
C THR A 165 4.42 -10.42 -6.21
N ALA A 166 4.49 -10.07 -4.92
CA ALA A 166 5.55 -9.22 -4.40
C ALA A 166 6.61 -10.05 -3.68
N THR A 167 7.87 -9.69 -3.89
CA THR A 167 9.02 -10.26 -3.20
C THR A 167 9.74 -9.17 -2.42
N VAL A 168 10.02 -9.46 -1.15
CA VAL A 168 10.68 -8.54 -0.21
C VAL A 168 11.83 -9.29 0.43
N ALA A 169 13.02 -8.69 0.51
CA ALA A 169 14.12 -9.29 1.25
C ALA A 169 13.75 -9.38 2.75
N ALA A 170 13.95 -10.52 3.41
CA ALA A 170 13.57 -10.70 4.81
C ALA A 170 14.26 -9.69 5.74
N GLY A 171 15.52 -9.34 5.46
CA GLY A 171 16.22 -8.30 6.21
C GLY A 171 15.59 -6.91 6.07
N ALA A 172 14.98 -6.62 4.92
CA ALA A 172 14.19 -5.41 4.73
C ALA A 172 12.92 -5.46 5.60
N ALA A 173 12.21 -6.58 5.56
CA ALA A 173 10.97 -6.79 6.28
C ALA A 173 11.17 -6.76 7.82
N GLU A 174 12.27 -7.31 8.34
CA GLU A 174 12.62 -7.22 9.75
C GLU A 174 12.97 -5.77 10.16
N ALA A 175 13.76 -5.07 9.32
CA ALA A 175 14.10 -3.66 9.55
C ALA A 175 12.83 -2.79 9.62
N PHE A 176 11.82 -3.11 8.81
CA PHE A 176 10.52 -2.48 8.84
C PHE A 176 9.75 -2.72 10.14
N ALA A 177 9.59 -3.99 10.54
CA ALA A 177 8.92 -4.31 11.81
C ALA A 177 9.59 -3.57 12.98
N LYS A 178 10.92 -3.49 12.97
CA LYS A 178 11.68 -2.75 13.99
C LYS A 178 11.47 -1.24 13.92
N ARG A 179 11.41 -0.63 12.72
CA ARG A 179 11.12 0.80 12.51
C ARG A 179 9.71 1.15 12.99
N ARG A 180 8.69 0.34 12.67
CA ARG A 180 7.31 0.55 13.09
C ARG A 180 7.16 0.51 14.61
N LYS A 181 7.73 -0.50 15.27
CA LYS A 181 7.71 -0.59 16.75
C LYS A 181 8.39 0.61 17.40
N ARG A 182 9.49 1.11 16.80
CA ARG A 182 10.14 2.33 17.27
C ARG A 182 9.25 3.56 17.09
N ARG A 183 8.57 3.69 15.94
CA ARG A 183 7.58 4.77 15.70
C ARG A 183 6.44 4.71 16.71
N SER A 184 5.85 3.54 16.95
CA SER A 184 4.81 3.34 17.96
C SER A 184 5.28 3.80 19.35
N CYS A 185 6.47 3.38 19.80
CA CYS A 185 7.00 3.85 21.09
C CYS A 185 7.19 5.37 21.14
N THR A 186 7.67 5.98 20.05
CA THR A 186 7.83 7.45 19.97
C THR A 186 6.47 8.16 19.98
N THR A 187 5.48 7.66 19.24
CA THR A 187 4.13 8.23 19.21
C THR A 187 3.46 8.13 20.59
N HIS A 188 3.54 6.98 21.27
CA HIS A 188 3.04 6.85 22.64
C HIS A 188 3.77 7.78 23.62
N TYR A 189 5.08 7.98 23.44
CA TYR A 189 5.83 8.95 24.23
C TYR A 189 5.36 10.38 24.02
N GLU A 190 5.19 10.82 22.77
CA GLU A 190 4.68 12.16 22.44
C GLU A 190 3.30 12.37 23.06
N MET A 191 2.38 11.40 22.89
CA MET A 191 1.05 11.46 23.50
C MET A 191 1.08 11.46 25.03
N CYS A 192 1.97 10.68 25.64
CA CYS A 192 2.15 10.64 27.09
C CYS A 192 2.69 11.97 27.64
N MET A 193 3.63 12.60 26.91
CA MET A 193 4.19 13.91 27.27
C MET A 193 3.18 15.05 27.11
N ASP A 194 2.21 14.91 26.20
CA ASP A 194 1.12 15.87 26.02
C ASP A 194 -0.01 15.71 27.07
N ASP A 195 -0.01 14.62 27.84
CA ASP A 195 -0.95 14.36 28.93
C ASP A 195 -0.42 14.89 30.28
N ILE A 196 -1.29 15.04 31.28
CA ILE A 196 -0.89 15.44 32.64
C ILE A 196 0.09 14.45 33.28
N THR A 197 0.09 13.18 32.82
CA THR A 197 1.06 12.16 33.22
C THR A 197 2.50 12.46 32.79
N GLY A 198 2.71 13.39 31.84
CA GLY A 198 4.01 13.77 31.32
C GLY A 198 4.96 14.38 32.35
N ASP A 199 4.41 15.06 33.36
CA ASP A 199 5.17 15.74 34.41
C ASP A 199 5.50 14.84 35.61
N GLU A 200 5.02 13.60 35.63
CA GLU A 200 5.31 12.67 36.72
C GLU A 200 6.76 12.18 36.71
N ASP A 201 7.34 11.99 37.90
CA ASP A 201 8.66 11.40 38.05
C ASP A 201 8.64 9.92 37.64
N GLY A 202 9.66 9.50 36.89
CA GLY A 202 9.89 8.13 36.47
C GLY A 202 10.70 7.30 37.48
N ASN A 203 11.24 6.17 37.01
CA ASN A 203 12.04 5.25 37.85
C ASN A 203 13.41 5.81 38.24
N HIS A 204 13.88 6.86 37.56
CA HIS A 204 15.20 7.43 37.74
C HIS A 204 15.12 8.94 37.99
N ARG A 205 16.04 9.46 38.81
CA ARG A 205 16.11 10.89 39.09
C ARG A 205 16.35 11.67 37.79
N LYS A 206 15.47 12.64 37.49
CA LYS A 206 15.44 13.45 36.25
C LYS A 206 14.90 12.73 35.00
N GLU A 207 14.34 11.54 35.15
CA GLU A 207 13.58 10.89 34.07
C GLU A 207 12.09 11.11 34.33
N SER A 208 11.34 11.52 33.32
CA SER A 208 9.87 11.55 33.42
C SER A 208 9.31 10.14 33.34
N LEU A 209 8.09 9.93 33.86
CA LEU A 209 7.34 8.70 33.72
C LEU A 209 7.30 8.24 32.26
N CYS A 210 6.92 9.13 31.34
CA CYS A 210 6.90 8.85 29.90
C CYS A 210 8.28 8.48 29.35
N GLY A 211 9.36 9.11 29.84
CA GLY A 211 10.73 8.75 29.49
C GLY A 211 11.08 7.31 29.90
N THR A 212 10.72 6.92 31.12
CA THR A 212 10.88 5.55 31.60
C THR A 212 10.03 4.57 30.76
N CYS A 213 8.77 4.91 30.46
CA CYS A 213 7.89 4.10 29.62
C CYS A 213 8.46 3.91 28.20
N LEU A 214 9.00 4.96 27.59
CA LEU A 214 9.69 4.92 26.29
C LEU A 214 10.92 4.03 26.31
N SER A 215 11.74 4.11 27.37
CA SER A 215 12.92 3.27 27.55
C SER A 215 12.53 1.79 27.63
N ILE A 216 11.52 1.47 28.43
CA ILE A 216 10.97 0.11 28.52
C ILE A 216 10.39 -0.34 27.18
N CYS A 217 9.62 0.51 26.49
CA CYS A 217 9.05 0.22 25.18
C CYS A 217 10.13 -0.08 24.14
N THR A 218 11.20 0.72 24.12
CA THR A 218 12.31 0.52 23.18
C THR A 218 13.04 -0.80 23.42
N ASN A 219 13.13 -1.24 24.68
CA ASN A 219 13.77 -2.49 25.07
C ASN A 219 12.86 -3.71 24.83
N LYS A 220 11.61 -3.65 25.31
CA LYS A 220 10.63 -4.76 25.24
C LYS A 220 9.85 -4.83 23.93
N LYS A 221 9.95 -3.79 23.09
CA LYS A 221 9.25 -3.65 21.81
C LYS A 221 7.73 -3.55 21.93
N GLU A 222 7.24 -3.13 23.09
CA GLU A 222 5.82 -2.98 23.43
C GLU A 222 5.67 -1.89 24.50
N TRP A 223 4.68 -1.01 24.36
CA TRP A 223 4.43 0.04 25.36
C TRP A 223 3.95 -0.60 26.66
N PRO A 224 4.67 -0.41 27.79
CA PRO A 224 4.27 -1.06 29.03
C PRO A 224 2.95 -0.47 29.54
N ARG A 225 2.11 -1.27 30.22
CA ARG A 225 0.93 -0.73 30.94
C ARG A 225 1.31 -0.02 32.23
N GLN A 226 2.40 -0.45 32.86
CA GLN A 226 2.90 0.06 34.13
C GLN A 226 4.42 -0.10 34.23
N ILE A 227 5.06 0.77 35.01
CA ILE A 227 6.48 0.66 35.36
C ILE A 227 6.68 -0.05 36.71
N GLY A 228 7.94 -0.34 37.06
CA GLY A 228 8.29 -1.09 38.28
C GLY A 228 7.82 -0.46 39.60
N THR A 229 7.54 0.84 39.63
CA THR A 229 6.96 1.55 40.79
C THR A 229 5.44 1.39 40.92
N GLY A 230 4.77 0.78 39.93
CA GLY A 230 3.32 0.65 39.87
C GLY A 230 2.60 1.83 39.20
N GLN A 231 3.31 2.88 38.80
CA GLN A 231 2.74 3.97 38.02
C GLN A 231 2.34 3.48 36.63
N SER A 232 1.21 4.00 36.13
CA SER A 232 0.66 3.62 34.84
C SER A 232 1.31 4.42 33.71
N CYS A 233 1.65 3.75 32.61
CA CYS A 233 2.08 4.42 31.38
C CYS A 233 0.90 4.69 30.44
N LEU A 234 -0.33 4.47 30.90
CA LEU A 234 -1.54 4.69 30.12
C LEU A 234 -1.93 6.16 30.27
N TYR A 235 -1.98 6.87 29.14
CA TYR A 235 -2.43 8.26 29.06
C TYR A 235 -3.88 8.31 28.54
N ARG A 236 -4.51 9.48 28.60
CA ARG A 236 -5.89 9.64 28.12
C ARG A 236 -5.98 9.38 26.61
N GLY A 237 -6.85 8.47 26.20
CA GLY A 237 -7.00 8.07 24.78
C GLY A 237 -6.12 6.89 24.38
N TYR A 238 -5.34 6.30 25.29
CA TYR A 238 -4.54 5.10 25.01
C TYR A 238 -5.37 3.94 24.42
N SER A 239 -6.60 3.72 24.91
CA SER A 239 -7.48 2.65 24.43
C SER A 239 -7.95 2.82 22.98
N GLU A 240 -7.84 4.01 22.39
CA GLU A 240 -8.25 4.26 21.00
C GLU A 240 -7.18 3.83 19.97
N TRP A 241 -5.99 3.41 20.43
CA TRP A 241 -4.85 3.04 19.58
C TRP A 241 -4.51 1.54 19.57
N ASP A 242 -5.10 0.75 20.47
CA ASP A 242 -4.85 -0.69 20.62
C ASP A 242 -5.88 -1.57 19.84
N ASP A 243 -6.79 -0.96 19.08
CA ASP A 243 -7.74 -1.61 18.15
C ASP A 243 -7.25 -1.54 16.67
#